data_AF-A0A6P8IGW2-F1
#
_entry.id   AF-A0A6P8IGW2-F1
#
_cell.length_a   1.000
_cell.length_b   1.000
_cell.length_c   1.000
_cell.angle_alpha   90.00
_cell.angle_beta   90.00
_cell.angle_gamma   90.00
#
_symmetry.space_group_name_H-M   'P 1'
#
loop_
_entity.id
_entity.type
_entity.pdbx_description
1 polymer ?
#
loop_
_entity_poly.entity_id
_entity_poly.type
_entity_poly.pdbx_seq_one_letter_code
_entity_poly.pdbx_strand_id
1 'polypeptide(L)'
;MKTQLSTPCTTSVCIAFLFGTIVKLISSQECQTVNAVHGYRLVNHVLNTVHDVTFERCTVLCTEHPACYSINHFTTTSTCELNNKTKLWFLSDFISSDSVFYMDMLVRQYDICVHDNPCRNDAKCIPYPNNGTFHCQCSKYYTGKTCEDLRKGGNVSCSNQVLDLCHSNMTAWQATILGPTSLNLSGCNPDDITNTAELLLFVSRARTDSLGDYGKYQIVKVKENTGCTVTLLAPINITLSGSPCELIAQRLPYFDHISLTQSCQVTCRARSGEVGGILALRATKLTIDSTSKIQVNGKGFHGGAGGSSSGGGGFGGETFVCLSSTYGKGGDAGQTGDHGGGSGEDSGF
;
A
#
# COMPACT_ATOMS: atom_id res chain seq x y z
N MET A 1 35.25 -23.47 9.67
CA MET A 1 36.37 -23.31 8.72
C MET A 1 36.58 -24.66 8.03
N LYS A 2 35.90 -24.90 6.90
CA LYS A 2 36.13 -26.06 6.02
C LYS A 2 36.46 -25.50 4.65
N THR A 3 37.67 -25.78 4.20
CA THR A 3 38.26 -25.41 2.92
C THR A 3 37.49 -26.09 1.79
N GLN A 4 36.86 -25.30 0.92
CA GLN A 4 36.37 -25.74 -0.38
C GLN A 4 37.61 -26.00 -1.26
N LEU A 5 37.84 -27.24 -1.65
CA LEU A 5 38.91 -27.59 -2.58
C LEU A 5 38.33 -27.51 -4.00
N SER A 6 38.50 -26.37 -4.65
CA SER A 6 38.10 -26.15 -6.05
C SER A 6 39.07 -26.84 -7.00
N THR A 7 38.61 -27.84 -7.75
CA THR A 7 39.37 -28.46 -8.84
C THR A 7 39.25 -27.63 -10.13
N PRO A 8 40.37 -27.21 -10.76
CA PRO A 8 40.32 -26.49 -12.03
C PRO A 8 40.00 -27.43 -13.19
N CYS A 9 39.02 -27.07 -14.03
CA CYS A 9 38.77 -27.74 -15.30
C CYS A 9 39.43 -26.92 -16.42
N THR A 10 40.57 -27.37 -16.95
CA THR A 10 41.29 -26.67 -18.02
C THR A 10 40.93 -27.25 -19.39
N THR A 11 40.24 -26.48 -20.23
CA THR A 11 40.16 -26.77 -21.68
C THR A 11 41.25 -25.98 -22.39
N SER A 12 42.24 -26.66 -22.97
CA SER A 12 43.34 -26.04 -23.71
C SER A 12 43.03 -26.07 -25.22
N VAL A 13 42.79 -24.91 -25.83
CA VAL A 13 42.64 -24.78 -27.29
C VAL A 13 43.93 -24.19 -27.86
N CYS A 14 44.64 -24.96 -28.70
CA CYS A 14 45.84 -24.50 -29.40
C CYS A 14 45.47 -24.05 -30.82
N ILE A 15 45.51 -22.74 -31.09
CA ILE A 15 45.39 -22.22 -32.44
C ILE A 15 46.81 -21.94 -32.96
N ALA A 16 47.23 -22.68 -33.98
CA ALA A 16 48.50 -22.45 -34.66
C ALA A 16 48.33 -21.35 -35.71
N PHE A 17 48.80 -20.14 -35.43
CA PHE A 17 49.05 -19.14 -36.48
C PHE A 17 50.46 -19.36 -37.03
N LEU A 18 50.59 -19.32 -38.36
CA LEU A 18 51.78 -19.73 -39.13
C LEU A 18 53.08 -18.92 -38.89
N PHE A 19 53.17 -18.09 -37.85
CA PHE A 19 54.42 -17.50 -37.40
C PHE A 19 54.49 -17.42 -35.86
N GLY A 20 55.19 -18.39 -35.27
CA GLY A 20 56.15 -18.12 -34.19
C GLY A 20 55.71 -17.89 -32.74
N THR A 21 54.43 -17.75 -32.39
CA THR A 21 54.03 -17.59 -30.97
C THR A 21 52.75 -18.36 -30.61
N ILE A 22 52.88 -19.37 -29.75
CA ILE A 22 51.74 -20.04 -29.10
C ILE A 22 51.26 -19.12 -27.97
N VAL A 23 50.17 -18.39 -28.18
CA VAL A 23 49.49 -17.64 -27.12
C VAL A 23 48.56 -18.60 -26.38
N LYS A 24 48.91 -18.95 -25.14
CA LYS A 24 48.07 -19.76 -24.26
C LYS A 24 46.96 -18.87 -23.68
N LEU A 25 45.80 -18.84 -24.34
CA LEU A 25 44.59 -18.20 -23.80
C LEU A 25 44.04 -19.06 -22.65
N ILE A 26 44.45 -18.75 -21.41
CA ILE A 26 43.87 -19.33 -20.21
C ILE A 26 42.63 -18.49 -19.87
N SER A 27 41.46 -18.92 -20.31
CA SER A 27 40.20 -18.47 -19.71
C SER A 27 39.91 -19.37 -18.52
N SER A 28 40.23 -18.91 -17.31
CA SER A 28 39.82 -19.58 -16.08
C SER A 28 38.42 -19.10 -15.72
N GLN A 29 37.38 -19.80 -16.19
CA GLN A 29 36.06 -19.66 -15.61
C GLN A 29 35.92 -20.68 -14.49
N GLU A 30 35.61 -20.21 -13.28
CA GLU A 30 35.38 -21.10 -12.13
C GLU A 30 34.22 -22.06 -12.44
N CYS A 31 34.43 -23.37 -12.29
CA CYS A 31 33.35 -24.34 -12.43
C CYS A 31 32.37 -24.18 -11.28
N GLN A 32 31.15 -23.71 -11.57
CA GLN A 32 30.06 -23.76 -10.62
C GLN A 32 29.64 -25.22 -10.41
N THR A 33 29.72 -25.69 -9.18
CA THR A 33 29.28 -27.03 -8.79
C THR A 33 28.13 -26.90 -7.81
N VAL A 34 27.07 -27.66 -8.04
CA VAL A 34 25.98 -27.84 -7.06
C VAL A 34 25.97 -29.30 -6.63
N ASN A 35 25.82 -29.52 -5.33
CA ASN A 35 25.86 -30.85 -4.75
C ASN A 35 24.43 -31.35 -4.49
N ALA A 36 24.19 -32.62 -4.84
CA ALA A 36 22.97 -33.30 -4.45
C ALA A 36 22.91 -33.44 -2.91
N VAL A 37 21.72 -33.24 -2.34
CA VAL A 37 21.44 -33.45 -0.92
C VAL A 37 20.54 -34.66 -0.80
N HIS A 38 21.11 -35.78 -0.36
CA HIS A 38 20.39 -37.05 -0.20
C HIS A 38 19.51 -37.05 1.06
N GLY A 39 18.38 -37.75 1.00
CA GLY A 39 17.47 -37.93 2.14
C GLY A 39 16.56 -36.73 2.43
N TYR A 40 16.52 -35.76 1.50
CA TYR A 40 15.70 -34.56 1.61
C TYR A 40 15.09 -34.19 0.27
N ARG A 41 13.95 -33.51 0.33
CA ARG A 41 13.25 -32.93 -0.82
C ARG A 41 12.64 -31.59 -0.45
N LEU A 42 12.44 -30.74 -1.45
CA LEU A 42 11.70 -29.49 -1.32
C LEU A 42 10.23 -29.74 -1.63
N VAL A 43 9.32 -29.48 -0.68
CA VAL A 43 7.87 -29.64 -0.88
C VAL A 43 7.16 -28.30 -1.12
N ASN A 44 5.87 -28.33 -1.48
CA ASN A 44 5.02 -27.13 -1.72
C ASN A 44 5.43 -26.22 -2.90
N HIS A 45 6.54 -26.55 -3.57
CA HIS A 45 7.12 -25.77 -4.67
C HIS A 45 7.21 -26.56 -5.98
N VAL A 46 6.57 -27.73 -6.05
CA VAL A 46 6.58 -28.61 -7.22
C VAL A 46 5.71 -28.02 -8.33
N LEU A 47 6.32 -27.72 -9.47
CA LEU A 47 5.67 -27.28 -10.70
C LEU A 47 5.11 -28.44 -11.51
N ASN A 48 5.91 -29.49 -11.63
CA ASN A 48 5.63 -30.62 -12.49
C ASN A 48 6.26 -31.89 -11.91
N THR A 49 5.57 -33.02 -12.09
CA THR A 49 6.05 -34.35 -11.72
C THR A 49 6.13 -35.21 -12.97
N VAL A 50 7.30 -35.80 -13.20
CA VAL A 50 7.57 -36.63 -14.38
C VAL A 50 8.04 -37.99 -13.90
N HIS A 51 7.42 -39.05 -14.41
CA HIS A 51 7.76 -40.44 -14.05
C HIS A 51 8.71 -41.07 -15.06
N ASP A 52 9.34 -42.18 -14.67
CA ASP A 52 10.22 -43.00 -15.52
C ASP A 52 11.36 -42.21 -16.18
N VAL A 53 11.94 -41.26 -15.45
CA VAL A 53 13.04 -40.41 -15.93
C VAL A 53 14.31 -40.60 -15.12
N THR A 54 15.44 -40.70 -15.83
CA THR A 54 16.76 -40.70 -15.19
C THR A 54 17.05 -39.33 -14.58
N PHE A 55 18.00 -39.29 -13.66
CA PHE A 55 18.47 -38.04 -13.05
C PHE A 55 18.97 -37.03 -14.11
N GLU A 56 19.73 -37.50 -15.09
CA GLU A 56 20.25 -36.66 -16.18
C GLU A 56 19.11 -36.07 -17.01
N ARG A 57 18.08 -36.87 -17.30
CA ARG A 57 16.91 -36.35 -18.01
C ARG A 57 16.13 -35.35 -17.16
N CYS A 58 16.02 -35.59 -15.85
CA CYS A 58 15.37 -34.68 -14.90
C CYS A 58 16.05 -33.29 -14.87
N THR A 59 17.39 -33.25 -14.85
CA THR A 59 18.13 -31.97 -14.90
C THR A 59 17.95 -31.24 -16.23
N VAL A 60 17.92 -31.96 -17.35
CA VAL A 60 17.60 -31.38 -18.67
C VAL A 60 16.19 -30.81 -18.69
N LEU A 61 15.19 -31.53 -18.18
CA LEU A 61 13.80 -31.05 -18.10
C LEU A 61 13.69 -29.77 -17.26
N CYS A 62 14.41 -29.67 -16.14
CA CYS A 62 14.48 -28.44 -15.36
C CYS A 62 15.15 -27.30 -16.14
N THR A 63 16.17 -27.59 -16.95
CA THR A 63 16.87 -26.59 -17.79
C THR A 63 15.95 -26.01 -18.85
N GLU A 64 15.14 -26.86 -19.47
CA GLU A 64 14.17 -26.48 -20.48
C GLU A 64 12.98 -25.71 -19.89
N HIS A 65 12.63 -25.94 -18.62
CA HIS A 65 11.51 -25.27 -17.96
C HIS A 65 11.92 -23.90 -17.38
N PRO A 66 11.42 -22.77 -17.91
CA PRO A 66 11.92 -21.44 -17.55
C PRO A 66 11.66 -21.04 -16.09
N ALA A 67 10.70 -21.68 -15.43
CA ALA A 67 10.42 -21.45 -14.01
C ALA A 67 11.03 -22.50 -13.06
N CYS A 68 11.86 -23.43 -13.55
CA CYS A 68 12.48 -24.45 -12.68
C CYS A 68 13.84 -23.98 -12.13
N TYR A 69 14.03 -24.16 -10.82
CA TYR A 69 15.22 -23.71 -10.08
C TYR A 69 15.84 -24.80 -9.21
N SER A 70 15.14 -25.91 -8.99
CA SER A 70 15.68 -27.10 -8.33
C SER A 70 14.85 -28.33 -8.70
N ILE A 71 15.36 -29.50 -8.35
CA ILE A 71 14.68 -30.78 -8.59
C ILE A 71 14.67 -31.62 -7.31
N ASN A 72 13.64 -32.47 -7.18
CA ASN A 72 13.70 -33.67 -6.34
C ASN A 72 13.72 -34.89 -7.27
N HIS A 73 14.63 -35.84 -7.05
CA HIS A 73 14.67 -37.09 -7.83
C HIS A 73 14.57 -38.29 -6.89
N PHE A 74 13.51 -39.08 -7.08
CA PHE A 74 13.24 -40.30 -6.32
C PHE A 74 13.90 -41.47 -7.03
N THR A 75 14.90 -42.06 -6.37
CA THR A 75 15.76 -43.08 -6.98
C THR A 75 15.07 -44.42 -7.13
N THR A 76 14.12 -44.75 -6.24
CA THR A 76 13.39 -46.02 -6.25
C THR A 76 12.28 -46.05 -7.29
N THR A 77 11.62 -44.91 -7.54
CA THR A 77 10.48 -44.81 -8.46
C THR A 77 10.81 -44.10 -9.77
N SER A 78 12.08 -43.70 -9.98
CA SER A 78 12.54 -42.91 -11.13
C SER A 78 11.65 -41.68 -11.41
N THR A 79 11.14 -41.06 -10.35
CA THR A 79 10.24 -39.90 -10.43
C THR A 79 11.03 -38.61 -10.21
N CYS A 80 10.78 -37.62 -11.05
CA CYS A 80 11.38 -36.30 -11.02
C CYS A 80 10.31 -35.25 -10.70
N GLU A 81 10.53 -34.47 -9.65
CA GLU A 81 9.75 -33.27 -9.36
C GLU A 81 10.58 -32.04 -9.73
N LEU A 82 10.03 -31.20 -10.59
CA LEU A 82 10.60 -29.89 -10.93
C LEU A 82 10.07 -28.85 -9.96
N ASN A 83 10.94 -28.07 -9.32
CA ASN A 83 10.55 -27.07 -8.34
C ASN A 83 10.76 -25.64 -8.85
N ASN A 84 9.85 -24.73 -8.53
CA ASN A 84 9.99 -23.31 -8.85
C ASN A 84 10.81 -22.51 -7.84
N LYS A 85 11.23 -23.10 -6.73
CA LYS A 85 12.02 -22.47 -5.67
C LYS A 85 13.29 -23.28 -5.37
N THR A 86 14.07 -22.82 -4.40
CA THR A 86 15.26 -23.52 -3.89
C THR A 86 15.25 -23.64 -2.38
N LYS A 87 15.96 -24.63 -1.84
CA LYS A 87 16.13 -24.86 -0.38
C LYS A 87 16.72 -23.66 0.34
N LEU A 88 17.52 -22.84 -0.35
CA LEU A 88 18.22 -21.71 0.23
C LEU A 88 17.22 -20.66 0.71
N TRP A 89 16.19 -20.38 -0.09
CA TRP A 89 15.17 -19.37 0.19
C TRP A 89 13.95 -19.94 0.95
N PHE A 90 13.71 -21.25 0.84
CA PHE A 90 12.53 -21.93 1.41
C PHE A 90 12.93 -23.11 2.30
N LEU A 91 13.81 -22.85 3.27
CA LEU A 91 14.37 -23.89 4.13
C LEU A 91 13.30 -24.60 4.98
N SER A 92 12.20 -23.93 5.33
CA SER A 92 11.09 -24.53 6.09
C SER A 92 10.36 -25.64 5.33
N ASP A 93 10.39 -25.60 4.00
CA ASP A 93 9.77 -26.61 3.12
C ASP A 93 10.77 -27.69 2.70
N PHE A 94 12.01 -27.63 3.21
CA PHE A 94 13.05 -28.60 2.92
C PHE A 94 13.02 -29.73 3.96
N ILE A 95 12.28 -30.79 3.65
CA ILE A 95 11.95 -31.85 4.60
C ILE A 95 12.72 -33.13 4.30
N SER A 96 12.95 -33.94 5.34
CA SER A 96 13.52 -35.28 5.17
C SER A 96 12.53 -36.20 4.46
N SER A 97 13.05 -37.03 3.55
CA SER A 97 12.28 -38.02 2.81
C SER A 97 13.21 -39.14 2.37
N ASP A 98 12.72 -40.38 2.43
CA ASP A 98 13.49 -41.55 2.04
C ASP A 98 13.64 -41.66 0.53
N SER A 99 14.74 -42.27 0.08
CA SER A 99 15.01 -42.62 -1.32
C SER A 99 14.88 -41.47 -2.33
N VAL A 100 15.14 -40.24 -1.88
CA VAL A 100 15.13 -39.03 -2.72
C VAL A 100 16.41 -38.23 -2.51
N PHE A 101 16.80 -37.48 -3.52
CA PHE A 101 17.76 -36.41 -3.34
C PHE A 101 17.26 -35.13 -3.99
N TYR A 102 17.64 -34.01 -3.39
CA TYR A 102 17.40 -32.67 -3.87
C TYR A 102 18.64 -32.13 -4.59
N MET A 103 18.46 -31.33 -5.64
CA MET A 103 19.56 -30.61 -6.29
C MET A 103 19.12 -29.23 -6.79
N ASP A 104 19.94 -28.21 -6.51
CA ASP A 104 19.78 -26.86 -7.06
C ASP A 104 20.10 -26.85 -8.56
N MET A 105 19.49 -25.91 -9.28
CA MET A 105 19.82 -25.72 -10.69
C MET A 105 21.19 -25.06 -10.89
N LEU A 106 22.00 -25.62 -11.79
CA LEU A 106 23.37 -25.16 -12.06
C LEU A 106 23.44 -23.80 -12.76
N VAL A 107 22.57 -23.57 -13.76
CA VAL A 107 22.71 -22.43 -14.68
C VAL A 107 21.87 -21.22 -14.31
N ARG A 108 20.98 -21.35 -13.31
CA ARG A 108 20.01 -20.32 -12.96
C ARG A 108 19.94 -20.13 -11.45
N GLN A 109 20.26 -18.93 -11.00
CA GLN A 109 20.09 -18.54 -9.61
C GLN A 109 18.67 -18.05 -9.36
N TYR A 110 18.07 -18.52 -8.26
CA TYR A 110 16.78 -18.02 -7.80
C TYR A 110 16.95 -16.68 -7.09
N ASP A 111 16.20 -15.66 -7.54
CA ASP A 111 16.12 -14.35 -6.90
C ASP A 111 14.70 -14.09 -6.37
N ILE A 112 14.57 -14.01 -5.04
CA ILE A 112 13.29 -13.80 -4.37
C ILE A 112 12.66 -12.43 -4.70
N CYS A 113 13.47 -11.40 -4.96
CA CYS A 113 12.99 -10.06 -5.25
C CYS A 113 12.48 -9.93 -6.68
N VAL A 114 12.99 -10.75 -7.61
CA VAL A 114 12.50 -10.80 -8.99
C VAL A 114 11.24 -11.65 -9.11
N HIS A 115 11.19 -12.80 -8.42
CA HIS A 115 10.12 -13.78 -8.63
C HIS A 115 8.95 -13.67 -7.66
N ASP A 116 9.20 -13.39 -6.38
CA ASP A 116 8.13 -13.25 -5.38
C ASP A 116 7.87 -11.79 -4.99
N ASN A 117 8.92 -10.96 -5.01
CA ASN A 117 8.94 -9.61 -4.47
C ASN A 117 8.12 -9.50 -3.16
N PRO A 118 8.62 -10.07 -2.04
CA PRO A 118 7.86 -10.17 -0.80
C PRO A 118 7.54 -8.81 -0.18
N CYS A 119 8.22 -7.75 -0.61
CA CYS A 119 8.07 -6.41 -0.05
C CYS A 119 6.74 -5.77 -0.46
N ARG A 120 5.99 -5.28 0.53
CA ARG A 120 4.71 -4.61 0.36
C ARG A 120 4.88 -3.09 0.27
N ASN A 121 3.81 -2.42 -0.11
CA ASN A 121 3.71 -0.96 -0.15
C ASN A 121 4.83 -0.28 -0.95
N ASP A 122 5.19 -0.88 -2.10
CA ASP A 122 6.24 -0.42 -3.04
C ASP A 122 7.63 -0.28 -2.40
N ALA A 123 7.87 -1.00 -1.30
CA ALA A 123 9.17 -1.06 -0.66
C ALA A 123 10.20 -1.75 -1.56
N LYS A 124 11.44 -1.27 -1.50
CA LYS A 124 12.54 -1.82 -2.28
C LYS A 124 12.99 -3.16 -1.68
N CYS A 125 12.97 -4.21 -2.49
CA CYS A 125 13.47 -5.53 -2.12
C CYS A 125 14.97 -5.65 -2.40
N ILE A 126 15.73 -6.13 -1.40
CA ILE A 126 17.17 -6.35 -1.48
C ILE A 126 17.47 -7.82 -1.11
N PRO A 127 17.91 -8.67 -2.05
CA PRO A 127 18.20 -10.07 -1.78
C PRO A 127 19.60 -10.25 -1.17
N TYR A 128 19.73 -11.18 -0.22
CA TYR A 128 21.00 -11.66 0.35
C TYR A 128 21.20 -13.14 0.00
N PRO A 129 21.77 -13.44 -1.18
CA PRO A 129 21.88 -14.81 -1.67
C PRO A 129 22.80 -15.70 -0.80
N ASN A 130 23.73 -15.13 -0.04
CA ASN A 130 24.67 -15.94 0.76
C ASN A 130 24.01 -16.72 1.91
N ASN A 131 22.85 -16.25 2.39
CA ASN A 131 22.14 -16.87 3.52
C ASN A 131 20.65 -17.10 3.21
N GLY A 132 20.20 -16.88 1.97
CA GLY A 132 18.81 -17.09 1.57
C GLY A 132 17.83 -16.16 2.26
N THR A 133 18.26 -14.95 2.61
CA THR A 133 17.41 -13.94 3.25
C THR A 133 17.25 -12.71 2.37
N PHE A 134 16.31 -11.84 2.72
CA PHE A 134 16.08 -10.57 2.04
C PHE A 134 15.81 -9.49 3.06
N HIS A 135 15.96 -8.24 2.63
CA HIS A 135 15.53 -7.07 3.38
C HIS A 135 14.63 -6.20 2.51
N CYS A 136 13.50 -5.81 3.08
CA CYS A 136 12.65 -4.78 2.51
C CYS A 136 13.04 -3.43 3.09
N GLN A 137 13.55 -2.54 2.25
CA GLN A 137 13.78 -1.16 2.62
C GLN A 137 12.45 -0.41 2.58
N CYS A 138 11.78 -0.36 3.74
CA CYS A 138 10.49 0.30 3.89
C CYS A 138 10.61 1.81 3.70
N SER A 139 9.56 2.43 3.16
CA SER A 139 9.41 3.87 3.26
C SER A 139 9.16 4.27 4.72
N LYS A 140 9.34 5.55 5.05
CA LYS A 140 9.27 6.06 6.43
C LYS A 140 7.94 5.77 7.16
N TYR A 141 6.89 5.40 6.44
CA TYR A 141 5.56 5.16 7.00
C TYR A 141 5.20 3.69 7.16
N TYR A 142 6.04 2.77 6.73
CA TYR A 142 5.78 1.34 6.86
C TYR A 142 6.85 0.66 7.70
N THR A 143 6.49 -0.47 8.28
CA THR A 143 7.35 -1.30 9.12
C THR A 143 6.93 -2.76 8.99
N GLY A 144 7.56 -3.65 9.75
CA GLY A 144 7.43 -5.10 9.58
C GLY A 144 8.51 -5.69 8.68
N LYS A 145 8.57 -7.02 8.61
CA LYS A 145 9.62 -7.74 7.87
C LYS A 145 9.51 -7.49 6.36
N THR A 146 8.28 -7.36 5.88
CA THR A 146 7.91 -7.16 4.49
C THR A 146 7.32 -5.77 4.23
N CYS A 147 7.47 -4.82 5.16
CA CYS A 147 6.82 -3.50 5.10
C CYS A 147 5.28 -3.58 5.03
N GLU A 148 4.69 -4.61 5.64
CA GLU A 148 3.27 -4.91 5.67
C GLU A 148 2.48 -3.96 6.57
N ASP A 149 3.12 -3.48 7.63
CA ASP A 149 2.47 -2.72 8.69
C ASP A 149 2.63 -1.22 8.46
N LEU A 150 1.55 -0.46 8.66
CA LEU A 150 1.65 0.98 8.73
C LEU A 150 2.32 1.38 10.05
N ARG A 151 3.34 2.24 9.96
CA ARG A 151 4.07 2.77 11.10
C ARG A 151 3.11 3.64 11.93
N LYS A 152 2.96 3.27 13.20
CA LYS A 152 2.17 4.03 14.16
C LYS A 152 2.87 5.35 14.46
N GLY A 153 2.07 6.42 14.53
CA GLY A 153 2.43 7.71 15.07
C GLY A 153 2.50 7.68 16.60
N GLY A 154 2.80 8.84 17.18
CA GLY A 154 2.92 9.00 18.62
C GLY A 154 1.60 8.84 19.37
N ASN A 155 1.69 8.96 20.70
CA ASN A 155 0.53 8.94 21.57
C ASN A 155 -0.15 10.31 21.59
N VAL A 156 -1.48 10.31 21.67
CA VAL A 156 -2.29 11.51 21.91
C VAL A 156 -2.84 11.44 23.32
N SER A 157 -2.47 12.42 24.15
CA SER A 157 -2.98 12.57 25.50
C SER A 157 -3.71 13.90 25.63
N CYS A 158 -4.97 13.86 26.06
CA CYS A 158 -5.79 15.04 26.27
C CYS A 158 -6.38 15.01 27.68
N SER A 159 -6.24 16.13 28.39
CA SER A 159 -6.71 16.31 29.75
C SER A 159 -7.27 17.71 29.93
N ASN A 160 -8.51 17.84 30.38
CA ASN A 160 -9.15 19.11 30.73
C ASN A 160 -9.02 20.22 29.67
N GLN A 161 -9.19 19.84 28.40
CA GLN A 161 -9.09 20.77 27.28
C GLN A 161 -9.94 20.33 26.09
N VAL A 162 -10.20 21.27 25.19
CA VAL A 162 -10.74 20.98 23.86
C VAL A 162 -9.57 20.80 22.89
N LEU A 163 -9.46 19.61 22.28
CA LEU A 163 -8.38 19.26 21.34
C LEU A 163 -8.93 19.15 19.92
N ASP A 164 -8.56 20.08 19.04
CA ASP A 164 -8.85 20.00 17.60
C ASP A 164 -7.79 19.13 16.91
N LEU A 165 -8.08 17.83 16.77
CA LEU A 165 -7.17 16.88 16.13
C LEU A 165 -7.06 17.09 14.61
N CYS A 166 -8.06 17.74 13.99
CA CYS A 166 -8.06 17.97 12.56
C CYS A 166 -7.07 19.06 12.15
N HIS A 167 -6.77 20.02 13.03
CA HIS A 167 -5.78 21.06 12.75
C HIS A 167 -4.36 20.50 12.67
N SER A 168 -3.99 19.64 13.62
CA SER A 168 -2.60 19.18 13.81
C SER A 168 -2.25 17.91 13.05
N ASN A 169 -3.22 17.03 12.77
CA ASN A 169 -2.90 15.66 12.33
C ASN A 169 -3.67 15.19 11.09
N MET A 170 -4.71 15.92 10.67
CA MET A 170 -5.63 15.50 9.61
C MET A 170 -5.87 16.62 8.61
N THR A 171 -4.80 17.10 7.98
CA THR A 171 -4.91 18.03 6.85
C THR A 171 -5.79 17.41 5.77
N ALA A 172 -6.70 18.22 5.21
CA ALA A 172 -7.62 17.82 4.18
C ALA A 172 -7.51 18.77 2.98
N TRP A 173 -7.91 18.28 1.81
CA TRP A 173 -7.88 19.01 0.54
C TRP A 173 -9.08 18.62 -0.30
N GLN A 174 -9.55 19.53 -1.14
CA GLN A 174 -10.46 19.14 -2.21
C GLN A 174 -9.64 18.39 -3.26
N ALA A 175 -10.15 17.23 -3.67
CA ALA A 175 -9.45 16.31 -4.55
C ALA A 175 -10.17 16.20 -5.89
N THR A 176 -9.38 16.17 -6.96
CA THR A 176 -9.84 15.87 -8.32
C THR A 176 -9.18 14.59 -8.80
N ILE A 177 -9.99 13.62 -9.25
CA ILE A 177 -9.47 12.38 -9.84
C ILE A 177 -9.01 12.70 -11.26
N LEU A 178 -7.70 12.56 -11.52
CA LEU A 178 -7.11 12.76 -12.85
C LEU A 178 -7.04 11.46 -13.66
N GLY A 179 -7.02 10.32 -12.97
CA GLY A 179 -6.94 9.00 -13.57
C GLY A 179 -7.09 7.90 -12.52
N PRO A 180 -6.95 6.61 -12.90
CA PRO A 180 -7.17 5.51 -11.98
C PRO A 180 -6.25 5.56 -10.77
N THR A 181 -5.02 6.04 -10.91
CA THR A 181 -4.02 6.10 -9.82
C THR A 181 -3.55 7.53 -9.53
N SER A 182 -4.26 8.56 -9.99
CA SER A 182 -3.79 9.94 -9.93
C SER A 182 -4.86 10.89 -9.39
N LEU A 183 -4.44 11.73 -8.43
CA LEU A 183 -5.24 12.77 -7.80
C LEU A 183 -4.53 14.12 -7.90
N ASN A 184 -5.30 15.19 -8.03
CA ASN A 184 -4.82 16.54 -7.79
C ASN A 184 -5.46 17.10 -6.52
N LEU A 185 -4.66 17.72 -5.64
CA LEU A 185 -5.13 18.32 -4.39
C LEU A 185 -5.10 19.85 -4.49
N SER A 186 -6.26 20.51 -4.33
CA SER A 186 -6.32 21.97 -4.38
C SER A 186 -5.74 22.60 -3.12
N GLY A 187 -5.11 23.78 -3.26
CA GLY A 187 -4.58 24.55 -2.13
C GLY A 187 -3.53 23.84 -1.30
N CYS A 188 -2.88 22.80 -1.84
CA CYS A 188 -1.96 21.98 -1.07
C CYS A 188 -0.61 22.70 -0.82
N ASN A 189 0.01 22.38 0.32
CA ASN A 189 1.46 22.50 0.47
C ASN A 189 2.11 21.13 0.16
N PRO A 190 3.04 21.04 -0.81
CA PRO A 190 3.69 19.76 -1.16
C PRO A 190 4.36 19.04 0.02
N ASP A 191 4.85 19.77 1.03
CA ASP A 191 5.52 19.19 2.19
C ASP A 191 4.55 18.38 3.09
N ASP A 192 3.27 18.78 3.14
CA ASP A 192 2.25 18.07 3.91
C ASP A 192 1.90 16.72 3.29
N ILE A 193 1.96 16.63 1.96
CA ILE A 193 1.73 15.40 1.19
C ILE A 193 2.93 14.47 1.29
N THR A 194 4.14 15.05 1.20
CA THR A 194 5.41 14.33 1.32
C THR A 194 5.57 13.62 2.67
N ASN A 195 4.68 13.90 3.64
CA ASN A 195 4.58 13.27 4.96
C ASN A 195 3.31 12.40 5.15
N THR A 196 2.62 12.02 4.08
CA THR A 196 1.36 11.27 4.11
C THR A 196 1.47 9.89 3.44
N ALA A 197 1.14 8.82 4.16
CA ALA A 197 1.08 7.46 3.61
C ALA A 197 -0.29 7.08 3.05
N GLU A 198 -1.35 7.58 3.67
CA GLU A 198 -2.72 7.23 3.32
C GLU A 198 -3.62 8.46 3.35
N LEU A 199 -4.53 8.49 2.39
CA LEU A 199 -5.59 9.48 2.29
C LEU A 199 -6.94 8.78 2.40
N LEU A 200 -7.85 9.35 3.18
CA LEU A 200 -9.28 9.07 3.09
C LEU A 200 -9.85 9.92 1.96
N LEU A 201 -10.25 9.28 0.87
CA LEU A 201 -11.11 9.88 -0.14
C LEU A 201 -12.56 9.76 0.31
N PHE A 202 -13.29 10.87 0.34
CA PHE A 202 -14.67 10.91 0.82
C PHE A 202 -15.51 11.87 -0.01
N VAL A 203 -16.66 11.42 -0.49
CA VAL A 203 -17.63 12.27 -1.17
C VAL A 203 -18.40 13.07 -0.14
N SER A 204 -17.99 14.33 0.01
CA SER A 204 -18.52 15.25 1.01
C SER A 204 -19.72 16.03 0.49
N ARG A 205 -19.83 16.21 -0.82
CA ARG A 205 -21.05 16.75 -1.44
C ARG A 205 -21.37 16.07 -2.77
N ALA A 206 -22.64 15.75 -2.95
CA ALA A 206 -23.16 15.09 -4.14
C ALA A 206 -24.20 15.96 -4.86
N ARG A 207 -24.35 15.73 -6.17
CA ARG A 207 -25.37 16.40 -6.98
C ARG A 207 -26.72 15.73 -6.77
N THR A 208 -27.80 16.43 -7.10
CA THR A 208 -29.19 15.94 -6.91
C THR A 208 -29.50 14.67 -7.69
N ASP A 209 -28.85 14.48 -8.83
CA ASP A 209 -28.94 13.28 -9.68
C ASP A 209 -28.04 12.13 -9.23
N SER A 210 -27.15 12.37 -8.26
CA SER A 210 -26.19 11.39 -7.75
C SER A 210 -26.08 11.37 -6.22
N LEU A 211 -27.17 11.70 -5.51
CA LEU A 211 -27.19 11.79 -4.04
C LEU A 211 -26.73 10.51 -3.34
N GLY A 212 -26.92 9.35 -3.98
CA GLY A 212 -26.42 8.06 -3.48
C GLY A 212 -24.89 7.96 -3.42
N ASP A 213 -24.16 8.90 -4.01
CA ASP A 213 -22.70 8.98 -3.89
C ASP A 213 -22.24 9.68 -2.61
N TYR A 214 -23.10 10.48 -1.96
CA TYR A 214 -22.74 11.14 -0.70
C TYR A 214 -22.37 10.10 0.36
N GLY A 215 -21.29 10.38 1.09
CA GLY A 215 -20.82 9.48 2.13
C GLY A 215 -19.99 8.29 1.62
N LYS A 216 -19.93 8.04 0.30
CA LYS A 216 -19.01 7.02 -0.24
C LYS A 216 -17.58 7.43 0.03
N TYR A 217 -16.76 6.45 0.42
CA TYR A 217 -15.37 6.68 0.77
C TYR A 217 -14.47 5.52 0.37
N GLN A 218 -13.17 5.82 0.26
CA GLN A 218 -12.11 4.84 0.06
C GLN A 218 -10.84 5.33 0.76
N ILE A 219 -10.11 4.42 1.39
CA ILE A 219 -8.74 4.71 1.84
C ILE A 219 -7.79 4.35 0.70
N VAL A 220 -6.97 5.30 0.29
CA VAL A 220 -5.97 5.12 -0.76
C VAL A 220 -4.57 5.31 -0.19
N LYS A 221 -3.60 4.58 -0.76
CA LYS A 221 -2.19 4.63 -0.35
C LYS A 221 -1.39 5.49 -1.31
N VAL A 222 -0.66 6.44 -0.76
CA VAL A 222 0.23 7.35 -1.48
C VAL A 222 1.51 6.60 -1.86
N LYS A 223 1.87 6.64 -3.14
CA LYS A 223 3.16 6.17 -3.64
C LYS A 223 4.18 7.31 -3.54
N GLU A 224 3.87 8.41 -4.20
CA GLU A 224 4.71 9.60 -4.33
C GLU A 224 3.85 10.80 -4.73
N ASN A 225 4.43 11.98 -4.70
CA ASN A 225 3.79 13.21 -5.15
C ASN A 225 4.77 14.08 -5.95
N THR A 226 4.25 14.76 -6.96
CA THR A 226 4.95 15.83 -7.69
C THR A 226 4.14 17.12 -7.48
N GLY A 227 4.62 17.99 -6.60
CA GLY A 227 3.83 19.12 -6.11
C GLY A 227 2.54 18.63 -5.43
N CYS A 228 1.39 19.14 -5.89
CA CYS A 228 0.05 18.74 -5.42
C CYS A 228 -0.59 17.57 -6.17
N THR A 229 0.11 17.01 -7.16
CA THR A 229 -0.34 15.82 -7.86
C THR A 229 0.18 14.58 -7.13
N VAL A 230 -0.74 13.70 -6.74
CA VAL A 230 -0.46 12.48 -5.97
C VAL A 230 -0.62 11.26 -6.85
N THR A 231 0.39 10.40 -6.84
CA THR A 231 0.35 9.07 -7.46
C THR A 231 0.06 8.03 -6.38
N LEU A 232 -0.88 7.14 -6.65
CA LEU A 232 -1.35 6.11 -5.73
C LEU A 232 -0.71 4.76 -6.04
N LEU A 233 -0.57 3.93 -5.01
CA LEU A 233 -0.05 2.55 -5.14
C LEU A 233 -1.00 1.61 -5.88
N ALA A 234 -2.30 1.89 -5.82
CA ALA A 234 -3.34 1.07 -6.43
C ALA A 234 -4.43 1.97 -7.04
N PRO A 235 -5.19 1.47 -8.02
CA PRO A 235 -6.31 2.20 -8.58
C PRO A 235 -7.37 2.58 -7.55
N ILE A 236 -7.99 3.73 -7.77
CA ILE A 236 -9.18 4.21 -7.08
C ILE A 236 -10.34 3.32 -7.53
N ASN A 237 -11.03 2.70 -6.55
CA ASN A 237 -12.08 1.71 -6.76
C ASN A 237 -13.42 2.19 -6.17
N ILE A 238 -13.57 3.48 -5.88
CA ILE A 238 -14.86 4.06 -5.48
C ILE A 238 -15.79 4.13 -6.70
N THR A 239 -16.91 3.42 -6.65
CA THR A 239 -17.91 3.47 -7.72
C THR A 239 -18.83 4.66 -7.51
N LEU A 240 -18.73 5.65 -8.39
CA LEU A 240 -19.56 6.86 -8.36
C LEU A 240 -20.59 6.80 -9.49
N SER A 241 -21.84 7.10 -9.17
CA SER A 241 -22.94 7.19 -10.13
C SER A 241 -22.91 8.48 -10.94
N GLY A 242 -22.30 9.53 -10.41
CA GLY A 242 -22.06 10.80 -11.09
C GLY A 242 -20.74 11.46 -10.68
N SER A 243 -20.55 12.71 -11.09
CA SER A 243 -19.41 13.52 -10.67
C SER A 243 -19.76 14.32 -9.41
N PRO A 244 -19.19 13.99 -8.24
CA PRO A 244 -19.44 14.75 -7.02
C PRO A 244 -18.89 16.16 -7.18
N CYS A 245 -19.62 17.17 -6.70
CA CYS A 245 -19.08 18.53 -6.68
C CYS A 245 -17.98 18.70 -5.63
N GLU A 246 -17.94 17.81 -4.63
CA GLU A 246 -16.84 17.81 -3.68
C GLU A 246 -16.44 16.39 -3.26
N LEU A 247 -15.22 16.07 -3.65
CA LEU A 247 -14.45 14.96 -3.13
C LEU A 247 -13.37 15.54 -2.23
N ILE A 248 -13.26 15.04 -1.00
CA ILE A 248 -12.22 15.43 -0.05
C ILE A 248 -11.18 14.31 -0.02
N ALA A 249 -9.90 14.67 -0.03
CA ALA A 249 -8.81 13.82 0.40
C ALA A 249 -8.33 14.31 1.78
N GLN A 250 -8.38 13.47 2.79
CA GLN A 250 -7.91 13.79 4.13
C GLN A 250 -6.78 12.86 4.53
N ARG A 251 -5.69 13.41 5.08
CA ARG A 251 -4.64 12.60 5.71
C ARG A 251 -5.25 11.71 6.79
N LEU A 252 -5.00 10.41 6.71
CA LEU A 252 -5.48 9.45 7.69
C LEU A 252 -4.36 9.06 8.67
N PRO A 253 -4.30 9.65 9.87
CA PRO A 253 -3.27 9.30 10.85
C PRO A 253 -3.55 7.95 11.49
N TYR A 254 -2.47 7.27 11.90
CA TYR A 254 -2.53 6.08 12.73
C TYR A 254 -1.77 6.33 14.02
N PHE A 255 -2.46 6.35 15.15
CA PHE A 255 -1.87 6.54 16.47
C PHE A 255 -1.65 5.19 17.17
N ASP A 256 -0.65 5.11 18.03
CA ASP A 256 -0.51 3.95 18.91
C ASP A 256 -1.57 4.01 20.02
N HIS A 257 -1.51 5.04 20.87
CA HIS A 257 -2.47 5.23 21.96
C HIS A 257 -3.12 6.61 21.93
N ILE A 258 -4.45 6.66 22.15
CA ILE A 258 -5.20 7.89 22.39
C ILE A 258 -5.85 7.79 23.77
N SER A 259 -5.60 8.76 24.65
CA SER A 259 -6.13 8.81 26.01
C SER A 259 -6.80 10.16 26.29
N LEU A 260 -8.11 10.12 26.59
CA LEU A 260 -8.92 11.30 26.91
C LEU A 260 -9.32 11.23 28.38
N THR A 261 -8.93 12.24 29.16
CA THR A 261 -9.13 12.30 30.60
C THR A 261 -9.63 13.67 31.06
N GLN A 262 -10.19 13.74 32.26
CA GLN A 262 -10.55 14.99 32.97
C GLN A 262 -11.36 15.95 32.11
N SER A 263 -12.53 15.54 31.62
CA SER A 263 -13.42 16.38 30.81
C SER A 263 -12.83 16.83 29.46
N CYS A 264 -11.87 16.08 28.91
CA CYS A 264 -11.33 16.35 27.58
C CYS A 264 -12.41 16.26 26.50
N GLN A 265 -12.37 17.18 25.53
CA GLN A 265 -13.23 17.15 24.35
C GLN A 265 -12.40 17.12 23.08
N VAL A 266 -12.38 15.99 22.40
CA VAL A 266 -11.77 15.93 21.06
C VAL A 266 -12.76 16.44 20.05
N THR A 267 -12.35 17.34 19.17
CA THR A 267 -13.18 17.89 18.11
C THR A 267 -12.40 18.01 16.79
N CYS A 268 -13.10 18.49 15.76
CA CYS A 268 -12.52 18.93 14.51
C CYS A 268 -13.05 20.33 14.17
N ARG A 269 -12.25 21.09 13.41
CA ARG A 269 -12.68 22.38 12.84
C ARG A 269 -13.97 22.24 12.03
N ALA A 270 -14.83 23.25 12.17
CA ALA A 270 -16.03 23.38 11.38
C ALA A 270 -15.66 23.62 9.91
N ARG A 271 -16.49 23.19 8.97
CA ARG A 271 -16.17 23.30 7.55
C ARG A 271 -16.54 24.69 7.02
N SER A 272 -15.60 25.63 7.02
CA SER A 272 -15.79 26.96 6.42
C SER A 272 -15.18 27.03 5.02
N GLY A 273 -16.00 26.96 3.98
CA GLY A 273 -15.61 27.28 2.59
C GLY A 273 -14.75 26.26 1.82
N GLU A 274 -13.86 25.50 2.47
CA GLU A 274 -12.89 24.63 1.76
C GLU A 274 -13.04 23.14 2.12
N VAL A 275 -12.61 22.73 3.32
CA VAL A 275 -12.52 21.31 3.73
C VAL A 275 -12.62 21.18 5.25
N GLY A 276 -13.22 20.08 5.75
CA GLY A 276 -13.35 19.83 7.19
C GLY A 276 -14.60 19.04 7.57
N GLY A 277 -14.89 18.96 8.87
CA GLY A 277 -16.09 18.32 9.41
C GLY A 277 -16.03 16.79 9.59
N ILE A 278 -14.89 16.15 9.25
CA ILE A 278 -14.72 14.69 9.37
C ILE A 278 -13.56 14.37 10.31
N LEU A 279 -13.87 13.71 11.43
CA LEU A 279 -12.85 13.13 12.29
C LEU A 279 -12.63 11.67 11.87
N ALA A 280 -11.54 11.41 11.14
CA ALA A 280 -11.16 10.07 10.72
C ALA A 280 -9.72 9.77 11.14
N LEU A 281 -9.54 8.70 11.90
CA LEU A 281 -8.24 8.26 12.43
C LEU A 281 -8.21 6.75 12.62
N ARG A 282 -7.01 6.20 12.78
CA ARG A 282 -6.79 4.87 13.36
C ARG A 282 -6.07 5.00 14.70
N ALA A 283 -6.37 4.12 15.64
CA ALA A 283 -5.66 4.01 16.91
C ALA A 283 -5.51 2.53 17.29
N THR A 284 -4.37 2.12 17.85
CA THR A 284 -4.25 0.76 18.42
C THR A 284 -5.08 0.64 19.69
N LYS A 285 -5.09 1.70 20.51
CA LYS A 285 -5.91 1.79 21.71
C LYS A 285 -6.50 3.18 21.87
N LEU A 286 -7.80 3.26 22.10
CA LEU A 286 -8.52 4.48 22.45
C LEU A 286 -9.12 4.32 23.84
N THR A 287 -8.74 5.19 24.78
CA THR A 287 -9.26 5.22 26.15
C THR A 287 -9.94 6.56 26.38
N ILE A 288 -11.18 6.52 26.86
CA ILE A 288 -11.98 7.71 27.16
C ILE A 288 -12.55 7.50 28.56
N ASP A 289 -12.27 8.41 29.49
CA ASP A 289 -12.88 8.36 30.82
C ASP A 289 -14.36 8.78 30.80
N SER A 290 -15.06 8.62 31.93
CA SER A 290 -16.49 8.93 32.03
C SER A 290 -16.83 10.42 31.87
N THR A 291 -15.83 11.30 31.89
CA THR A 291 -16.01 12.76 31.81
C THR A 291 -15.67 13.33 30.44
N SER A 292 -14.90 12.59 29.65
CA SER A 292 -14.37 13.01 28.35
C SER A 292 -15.28 12.57 27.21
N LYS A 293 -15.20 13.26 26.07
CA LYS A 293 -16.03 12.97 24.89
C LYS A 293 -15.34 13.30 23.58
N ILE A 294 -15.78 12.64 22.51
CA ILE A 294 -15.52 13.04 21.13
C ILE A 294 -16.71 13.88 20.67
N GLN A 295 -16.49 15.15 20.38
CA GLN A 295 -17.52 16.11 20.00
C GLN A 295 -17.34 16.58 18.55
N VAL A 296 -18.15 15.99 17.66
CA VAL A 296 -18.20 16.30 16.22
C VAL A 296 -19.61 16.71 15.74
N ASN A 297 -20.49 17.10 16.67
CA ASN A 297 -21.86 17.51 16.35
C ASN A 297 -21.91 18.89 15.67
N GLY A 298 -22.75 19.03 14.64
CA GLY A 298 -23.16 20.34 14.09
C GLY A 298 -22.05 21.13 13.38
N LYS A 299 -20.99 20.47 12.91
CA LYS A 299 -19.84 21.11 12.25
C LYS A 299 -19.95 21.07 10.72
N GLY A 300 -21.17 21.00 10.18
CA GLY A 300 -21.49 20.81 8.76
C GLY A 300 -20.86 21.85 7.83
N PHE A 301 -21.22 21.85 6.55
CA PHE A 301 -20.73 22.89 5.66
C PHE A 301 -21.26 24.27 6.09
N HIS A 302 -20.39 25.09 6.69
CA HIS A 302 -20.62 26.51 6.88
C HIS A 302 -20.27 27.23 5.58
N GLY A 303 -21.27 27.39 4.73
CA GLY A 303 -21.22 28.14 3.49
C GLY A 303 -22.60 28.21 2.85
N GLY A 304 -22.77 29.00 1.80
CA GLY A 304 -24.06 29.27 1.16
C GLY A 304 -24.05 30.64 0.49
N ALA A 305 -24.98 30.87 -0.43
CA ALA A 305 -25.21 32.18 -1.00
C ALA A 305 -26.15 32.96 -0.09
N GLY A 306 -25.80 34.22 0.21
CA GLY A 306 -26.70 35.14 0.87
C GLY A 306 -27.98 35.34 0.05
N GLY A 307 -29.06 35.67 0.74
CA GLY A 307 -30.32 36.04 0.11
C GLY A 307 -30.18 37.21 -0.85
N SER A 308 -31.12 37.36 -1.78
CA SER A 308 -31.19 38.56 -2.61
C SER A 308 -31.67 39.76 -1.77
N SER A 309 -31.32 40.98 -2.21
CA SER A 309 -31.83 42.23 -1.61
C SER A 309 -33.36 42.38 -1.68
N SER A 310 -34.03 41.52 -2.45
CA SER A 310 -35.49 41.44 -2.57
C SER A 310 -36.16 40.51 -1.55
N GLY A 311 -35.43 40.01 -0.54
CA GLY A 311 -36.00 39.23 0.57
C GLY A 311 -36.07 37.72 0.34
N GLY A 312 -35.38 37.19 -0.68
CA GLY A 312 -35.24 35.74 -0.84
C GLY A 312 -34.24 35.19 0.17
N GLY A 313 -34.61 34.17 0.95
CA GLY A 313 -33.72 33.51 1.91
C GLY A 313 -32.49 32.91 1.23
N GLY A 314 -31.33 32.99 1.91
CA GLY A 314 -30.06 32.45 1.41
C GLY A 314 -30.13 30.94 1.17
N PHE A 315 -29.26 30.38 0.34
CA PHE A 315 -29.34 28.96 -0.08
C PHE A 315 -27.99 28.26 -0.06
N GLY A 316 -28.02 26.93 -0.05
CA GLY A 316 -26.82 26.10 -0.10
C GLY A 316 -26.02 26.06 1.21
N GLY A 317 -26.72 26.28 2.34
CA GLY A 317 -26.28 26.25 3.75
C GLY A 317 -25.60 24.95 4.22
N GLU A 318 -25.89 24.51 5.45
CA GLU A 318 -25.42 23.24 6.06
C GLU A 318 -25.98 21.99 5.32
N THR A 319 -25.64 21.82 4.04
CA THR A 319 -26.18 20.80 3.16
C THR A 319 -25.10 19.92 2.55
N PHE A 320 -25.39 18.63 2.46
CA PHE A 320 -24.58 17.63 1.75
C PHE A 320 -24.83 17.64 0.24
N VAL A 321 -25.84 18.39 -0.22
CA VAL A 321 -26.11 18.60 -1.64
C VAL A 321 -25.19 19.69 -2.17
N CYS A 322 -24.82 19.64 -3.45
CA CYS A 322 -24.12 20.75 -4.11
C CYS A 322 -24.90 22.06 -3.98
N LEU A 323 -24.19 23.19 -4.04
CA LEU A 323 -24.83 24.51 -3.99
C LEU A 323 -25.88 24.60 -5.11
N SER A 324 -27.13 24.85 -4.71
CA SER A 324 -28.26 25.05 -5.60
C SER A 324 -29.20 26.08 -4.97
N SER A 325 -30.02 26.73 -5.79
CA SER A 325 -30.99 27.73 -5.35
C SER A 325 -32.08 27.19 -4.41
N THR A 326 -32.17 25.86 -4.24
CA THR A 326 -33.30 25.19 -3.59
C THR A 326 -32.91 24.44 -2.31
N TYR A 327 -31.70 23.88 -2.24
CA TYR A 327 -31.27 23.06 -1.09
C TYR A 327 -30.61 23.90 0.00
N GLY A 328 -30.98 23.67 1.27
CA GLY A 328 -30.52 24.50 2.38
C GLY A 328 -30.97 25.95 2.25
N LYS A 329 -32.13 26.19 1.64
CA LYS A 329 -32.70 27.52 1.45
C LYS A 329 -33.32 27.98 2.77
N GLY A 330 -32.77 29.04 3.37
CA GLY A 330 -33.40 29.70 4.50
C GLY A 330 -34.79 30.22 4.14
N GLY A 331 -35.68 30.27 5.12
CA GLY A 331 -37.00 30.84 4.91
C GLY A 331 -36.91 32.33 4.60
N ASP A 332 -37.83 32.83 3.78
CA ASP A 332 -38.10 34.27 3.70
C ASP A 332 -38.70 34.74 5.06
N ALA A 333 -38.83 36.05 5.30
CA ALA A 333 -39.40 36.56 6.56
C ALA A 333 -40.77 35.91 6.86
N GLY A 334 -40.88 35.24 8.02
CA GLY A 334 -42.10 34.54 8.43
C GLY A 334 -42.37 33.19 7.72
N GLN A 335 -41.45 32.69 6.88
CA GLN A 335 -41.53 31.36 6.27
C GLN A 335 -40.48 30.42 6.84
N THR A 336 -40.80 29.12 6.86
CA THR A 336 -39.81 28.07 7.15
C THR A 336 -38.85 27.92 5.99
N GLY A 337 -37.59 27.59 6.27
CA GLY A 337 -36.64 27.21 5.23
C GLY A 337 -36.97 25.85 4.60
N ASP A 338 -36.46 25.66 3.40
CA ASP A 338 -36.63 24.46 2.60
C ASP A 338 -35.37 23.58 2.66
N HIS A 339 -35.57 22.25 2.58
CA HIS A 339 -34.50 21.26 2.41
C HIS A 339 -33.33 21.42 3.40
N GLY A 340 -33.64 21.64 4.68
CA GLY A 340 -32.67 21.79 5.77
C GLY A 340 -32.18 23.22 6.04
N GLY A 341 -32.77 24.23 5.39
CA GLY A 341 -32.53 25.63 5.73
C GLY A 341 -33.29 26.07 7.00
N GLY A 342 -32.69 26.94 7.80
CA GLY A 342 -33.35 27.54 8.98
C GLY A 342 -34.44 28.55 8.59
N SER A 343 -35.36 28.83 9.52
CA SER A 343 -36.35 29.92 9.36
C SER A 343 -35.66 31.29 9.35
N GLY A 344 -36.14 32.22 8.52
CA GLY A 344 -35.69 33.61 8.53
C GLY A 344 -36.20 34.31 9.80
N GLU A 345 -35.29 34.90 10.59
CA GLU A 345 -35.68 35.77 11.69
C GLU A 345 -36.23 37.09 11.13
N ASP A 346 -37.46 37.43 11.52
CA ASP A 346 -38.09 38.69 11.19
C ASP A 346 -37.28 39.82 11.82
N SER A 347 -36.80 40.77 11.02
CA SER A 347 -36.08 41.94 11.52
C SER A 347 -37.06 42.84 12.24
N GLY A 348 -37.25 42.59 13.54
CA GLY A 348 -37.87 43.52 14.46
C GLY A 348 -37.07 44.83 14.47
N PHE A 349 -37.81 45.91 14.21
CA PHE A 349 -37.43 47.33 14.17
C PHE A 349 -36.31 47.79 15.10
#